data_AF-A0A977KZ38-F1
#
_entry.id   AF-A0A977KZ38-F1
#
_cell.length_a   1.000
_cell.length_b   1.000
_cell.length_c   1.000
_cell.angle_alpha   90.00
_cell.angle_beta   90.00
_cell.angle_gamma   90.00
#
_symmetry.space_group_name_H-M   'P 1'
#
loop_
_entity.id
_entity.type
_entity.pdbx_description
1 polymer ?
#
loop_
_entity_poly.entity_id
_entity_poly.type
_entity_poly.pdbx_seq_one_letter_code
_entity_poly.pdbx_strand_id
1 'polypeptide(L)'
;MATRKASIPLRQYPALVWKIGLNNLTIASLKSALITGLGLCLLLRANHFSTLLLAASIAIASKFLLQVRGKHFFNPANIGIIAALSLTNDAWVSPGQWGTEIWLLACFLGAGGLVLGKVGRWDTSVVFFAIYGGLEMARNIWLGWNPEVVLHHLSSGSLLVFTLFMLTDPRSIPNARLSRLLWATAIAILTFILQYTLYLPTAMFWALFCCSPLTLWLDNHWQAPRFTWQAKTLQFSSF
;
A
#
# COMPACT_ATOMS: atom_id res chain seq x y z
N MET A 1 -20.24 -13.16 40.06
CA MET A 1 -19.32 -13.84 39.12
C MET A 1 -18.62 -12.76 38.29
N ALA A 2 -17.49 -12.24 38.78
CA ALA A 2 -16.81 -11.10 38.20
C ALA A 2 -15.83 -11.55 37.11
N THR A 3 -16.07 -11.13 35.87
CA THR A 3 -15.19 -11.39 34.73
C THR A 3 -13.96 -10.50 34.82
N ARG A 4 -12.79 -11.08 35.13
CA ARG A 4 -11.49 -10.39 35.04
C ARG A 4 -11.26 -9.99 33.57
N LYS A 5 -11.42 -8.70 33.25
CA LYS A 5 -10.81 -8.10 32.07
C LYS A 5 -9.29 -8.26 32.20
N ALA A 6 -8.70 -9.10 31.37
CA ALA A 6 -7.26 -9.17 31.23
C ALA A 6 -6.75 -7.80 30.76
N SER A 7 -6.15 -7.05 31.68
CA SER A 7 -5.47 -5.79 31.40
C SER A 7 -4.24 -6.10 30.56
N ILE A 8 -4.32 -5.81 29.26
CA ILE A 8 -3.17 -5.85 28.35
C ILE A 8 -2.15 -4.84 28.91
N PRO A 9 -0.91 -5.24 29.22
CA PRO A 9 0.07 -4.31 29.73
C PRO A 9 0.35 -3.25 28.66
N LEU A 10 0.06 -1.98 28.99
CA LEU A 10 0.46 -0.83 28.20
C LEU A 10 1.99 -0.81 28.17
N ARG A 11 2.58 -1.36 27.11
CA ARG A 11 4.01 -1.27 26.86
C ARG A 11 4.34 0.22 26.74
N GLN A 12 4.95 0.79 27.79
CA GLN A 12 5.47 2.16 27.76
C GLN A 12 6.50 2.22 26.64
N TYR A 13 6.13 2.86 25.53
CA TYR A 13 7.05 3.08 24.43
C TYR A 13 7.97 4.24 24.83
N PRO A 14 9.30 4.09 24.74
CA PRO A 14 10.21 5.19 25.04
C PRO A 14 9.92 6.38 24.11
N ALA A 15 10.24 7.58 24.61
CA ALA A 15 10.14 8.84 23.89
C ALA A 15 10.80 8.77 22.51
N LEU A 16 10.36 9.66 21.63
CA LEU A 16 10.69 9.76 20.21
C LEU A 16 12.20 9.98 19.97
N VAL A 17 13.01 8.92 20.07
CA VAL A 17 14.45 8.99 19.73
C VAL A 17 14.62 8.77 18.23
N TRP A 18 14.88 9.86 17.52
CA TRP A 18 15.34 9.86 16.14
C TRP A 18 16.78 9.33 16.06
N LYS A 19 16.96 8.00 16.06
CA LYS A 19 18.27 7.40 15.73
C LYS A 19 18.45 7.36 14.21
N ILE A 20 18.83 8.48 13.61
CA ILE A 20 19.37 8.50 12.25
C ILE A 20 20.88 8.30 12.37
N GLY A 21 21.34 7.05 12.24
CA GLY A 21 22.76 6.72 12.22
C GLY A 21 23.07 5.82 11.02
N LEU A 22 23.99 6.27 10.16
CA LEU A 22 24.49 5.51 8.99
C LEU A 22 25.18 4.19 9.36
N ASN A 23 25.55 4.02 10.63
CA ASN A 23 26.28 2.85 11.13
C ASN A 23 25.46 1.55 11.23
N ASN A 24 24.16 1.58 10.88
CA ASN A 24 23.26 0.43 10.94
C ASN A 24 22.69 0.05 9.56
N LEU A 25 23.52 0.04 8.51
CA LEU A 25 23.18 -0.57 7.22
C LEU A 25 23.05 -2.09 7.38
N THR A 26 21.90 -2.53 7.87
CA THR A 26 21.56 -3.94 8.00
C THR A 26 21.05 -4.49 6.66
N ILE A 27 21.23 -5.79 6.41
CA ILE A 27 20.65 -6.47 5.24
C ILE A 27 19.12 -6.21 5.12
N ALA A 28 18.44 -6.06 6.26
CA ALA A 28 17.02 -5.71 6.31
C ALA A 28 16.73 -4.31 5.73
N SER A 29 17.61 -3.33 5.96
CA SER A 29 17.48 -1.99 5.38
C SER A 29 17.64 -2.01 3.86
N LEU A 30 18.59 -2.79 3.33
CA LEU A 30 18.81 -2.96 1.89
C LEU A 30 17.62 -3.64 1.21
N LYS A 31 17.11 -4.74 1.77
CA LYS A 31 15.90 -5.42 1.26
C LYS A 31 14.71 -4.48 1.15
N SER A 32 14.52 -3.63 2.16
CA SER A 32 13.42 -2.68 2.14
C SER A 32 13.62 -1.53 1.15
N ALA A 33 14.86 -1.05 0.97
CA ALA A 33 15.19 -0.07 -0.06
C ALA A 33 14.96 -0.65 -1.46
N LEU A 34 15.36 -1.91 -1.69
CA LEU A 34 15.11 -2.63 -2.94
C LEU A 34 13.63 -2.78 -3.25
N ILE A 35 12.79 -3.18 -2.28
CA ILE A 35 11.33 -3.25 -2.47
C ILE A 35 10.76 -1.88 -2.87
N THR A 36 11.23 -0.81 -2.23
CA THR A 36 10.79 0.55 -2.53
C THR A 36 11.21 0.97 -3.95
N GLY A 37 12.48 0.74 -4.31
CA GLY A 37 13.01 1.06 -5.63
C GLY A 37 12.34 0.25 -6.73
N LEU A 38 12.13 -1.05 -6.53
CA LEU A 38 11.37 -1.90 -7.46
C LEU A 38 9.93 -1.41 -7.61
N GLY A 39 9.27 -1.00 -6.51
CA GLY A 39 7.93 -0.41 -6.59
C GLY A 39 7.87 0.85 -7.46
N LEU A 40 8.89 1.73 -7.34
CA LEU A 40 9.02 2.89 -8.21
C LEU A 40 9.27 2.49 -9.68
N CYS A 41 10.21 1.56 -9.94
CA CYS A 41 10.48 1.07 -11.30
C CYS A 41 9.25 0.41 -11.95
N LEU A 42 8.42 -0.26 -11.15
CA LEU A 42 7.23 -0.93 -11.66
C LEU A 42 6.13 0.05 -12.08
N LEU A 43 6.03 1.21 -11.41
CA LEU A 43 4.85 2.07 -11.52
C LEU A 43 5.12 3.46 -12.10
N LEU A 44 6.27 4.06 -11.78
CA LEU A 44 6.61 5.41 -12.19
C LEU A 44 7.30 5.39 -13.57
N ARG A 45 6.92 6.35 -14.41
CA ARG A 45 7.60 6.68 -15.66
C ARG A 45 7.99 8.16 -15.63
N ALA A 46 9.15 8.48 -16.19
CA ALA A 46 9.61 9.84 -16.35
C ALA A 46 10.57 9.95 -17.54
N ASN A 47 10.68 11.14 -18.13
CA ASN A 47 11.60 11.37 -19.24
C ASN A 47 13.05 11.59 -18.77
N HIS A 48 13.23 12.18 -17.59
CA HIS A 48 14.57 12.49 -17.08
C HIS A 48 14.94 11.64 -15.88
N PHE A 49 16.22 11.24 -15.82
CA PHE A 49 16.78 10.53 -14.69
C PHE A 49 16.72 11.35 -13.38
N SER A 50 16.80 12.68 -13.46
CA SER A 50 16.67 13.58 -12.30
C SER A 50 15.33 13.41 -11.59
N THR A 51 14.24 13.23 -12.33
CA THR A 51 12.90 13.01 -11.78
C THR A 51 12.81 11.68 -11.04
N LEU A 52 13.40 10.61 -11.61
CA LEU A 52 13.47 9.30 -10.94
C LEU A 52 14.35 9.35 -9.69
N LEU A 53 15.48 10.06 -9.75
CA LEU A 53 16.37 10.25 -8.61
C LEU A 53 15.67 11.03 -7.48
N LEU A 54 14.92 12.07 -7.81
CA LEU A 54 14.10 12.85 -6.88
C LEU A 54 13.05 11.94 -6.22
N ALA A 55 12.30 11.18 -7.02
CA ALA A 55 11.29 10.25 -6.53
C ALA A 55 11.88 9.23 -5.55
N ALA A 56 13.01 8.61 -5.92
CA ALA A 56 13.71 7.64 -5.08
C ALA A 56 14.24 8.26 -3.79
N SER A 57 14.85 9.45 -3.88
CA SER A 57 15.40 10.16 -2.72
C SER A 57 14.31 10.51 -1.72
N ILE A 58 13.18 11.08 -2.18
CA ILE A 58 12.05 11.43 -1.31
C ILE A 58 11.40 10.17 -0.75
N ALA A 59 11.23 9.11 -1.56
CA ALA A 59 10.69 7.84 -1.09
C ALA A 59 11.52 7.28 0.08
N ILE A 60 12.84 7.16 -0.08
CA ILE A 60 13.72 6.64 0.97
C ILE A 60 13.74 7.58 2.19
N ALA A 61 13.85 8.90 1.98
CA ALA A 61 13.83 9.87 3.08
C ALA A 61 12.53 9.79 3.89
N SER A 62 11.38 9.68 3.23
CA SER A 62 10.06 9.62 3.87
C SER A 62 9.92 8.47 4.87
N LYS A 63 10.58 7.35 4.62
CA LYS A 63 10.55 6.19 5.51
C LYS A 63 11.15 6.49 6.88
N PHE A 64 12.17 7.35 6.90
CA PHE A 64 12.82 7.77 8.12
C PHE A 64 12.10 8.97 8.70
N LEU A 65 11.83 10.00 7.88
CA LEU A 65 11.26 11.30 8.30
C LEU A 65 9.76 11.27 8.68
N LEU A 66 8.98 10.35 8.11
CA LEU A 66 7.53 10.26 8.33
C LEU A 66 7.18 8.97 9.06
N GLN A 67 7.66 8.85 10.29
CA GLN A 67 7.39 7.71 11.16
C GLN A 67 6.89 8.14 12.55
N VAL A 68 5.99 7.34 13.09
CA VAL A 68 5.47 7.50 14.46
C VAL A 68 5.73 6.20 15.22
N ARG A 69 6.37 6.30 16.39
CA ARG A 69 6.76 5.13 17.22
C ARG A 69 7.54 4.08 16.41
N GLY A 70 8.44 4.50 15.52
CA GLY A 70 9.26 3.62 14.67
C GLY A 70 8.50 2.86 13.57
N LYS A 71 7.30 3.30 13.21
CA LYS A 71 6.50 2.78 12.08
C LYS A 71 6.22 3.94 11.11
N HIS A 72 6.61 3.80 9.85
CA HIS A 72 6.17 4.71 8.80
C HIS A 72 4.73 4.40 8.44
N PHE A 73 3.95 5.45 8.21
CA PHE A 73 2.51 5.35 7.95
C PHE A 73 2.14 5.65 6.50
N PHE A 74 3.10 6.20 5.74
CA PHE A 74 3.01 6.29 4.29
C PHE A 74 3.75 5.13 3.63
N ASN A 75 3.23 4.66 2.50
CA ASN A 75 3.99 3.82 1.59
C ASN A 75 5.12 4.66 0.94
N PRO A 76 6.41 4.33 1.15
CA PRO A 76 7.52 5.13 0.66
C PRO A 76 7.53 5.31 -0.86
N ALA A 77 7.26 4.24 -1.62
CA ALA A 77 7.19 4.32 -3.07
C ALA A 77 6.03 5.23 -3.51
N ASN A 78 4.89 5.20 -2.81
CA ASN A 78 3.76 6.05 -3.13
C ASN A 78 4.10 7.54 -2.93
N ILE A 79 4.79 7.89 -1.84
CA ILE A 79 5.29 9.26 -1.66
C ILE A 79 6.22 9.65 -2.82
N GLY A 80 7.14 8.77 -3.23
CA GLY A 80 8.03 9.04 -4.35
C GLY A 80 7.26 9.34 -5.64
N ILE A 81 6.23 8.55 -5.94
CA ILE A 81 5.32 8.77 -7.09
C ILE A 81 4.62 10.13 -6.97
N ILE A 82 3.97 10.41 -5.84
CA ILE A 82 3.24 11.67 -5.64
C ILE A 82 4.17 12.87 -5.73
N ALA A 83 5.38 12.78 -5.16
CA ALA A 83 6.36 13.85 -5.24
C ALA A 83 6.81 14.09 -6.69
N ALA A 84 7.10 13.04 -7.46
CA ALA A 84 7.44 13.18 -8.88
C ALA A 84 6.29 13.82 -9.67
N LEU A 85 5.06 13.33 -9.51
CA LEU A 85 3.88 13.85 -10.20
C LEU A 85 3.54 15.30 -9.84
N SER A 86 3.91 15.76 -8.63
CA SER A 86 3.57 17.11 -8.15
C SER A 86 4.67 18.14 -8.39
N LEU A 87 5.93 17.70 -8.33
CA LEU A 87 7.10 18.59 -8.36
C LEU A 87 7.76 18.64 -9.74
N THR A 88 7.42 17.72 -10.65
CA THR A 88 7.92 17.72 -12.02
C THR A 88 6.78 17.62 -13.02
N ASN A 89 7.03 18.09 -14.25
CA ASN A 89 6.05 18.06 -15.34
C ASN A 89 6.28 16.91 -16.32
N ASP A 90 7.25 16.03 -16.03
CA ASP A 90 7.69 14.95 -16.92
C ASP A 90 7.50 13.56 -16.33
N ALA A 91 6.81 13.45 -15.20
CA ALA A 91 6.46 12.19 -14.55
C ALA A 91 5.02 11.78 -14.87
N TRP A 92 4.78 10.49 -15.06
CA TRP A 92 3.43 9.95 -15.20
C TRP A 92 3.34 8.50 -14.69
N VAL A 93 2.10 8.04 -14.47
CA VAL A 93 1.78 6.64 -14.26
C VAL A 93 0.66 6.27 -15.23
N SER A 94 0.87 5.24 -16.04
CA SER A 94 -0.16 4.79 -16.99
C SER A 94 -0.99 3.65 -16.38
N PRO A 95 -2.33 3.75 -16.35
CA PRO A 95 -3.20 2.68 -15.88
C PRO A 95 -2.97 1.35 -16.64
N GLY A 96 -2.71 1.43 -17.95
CA GLY A 96 -2.49 0.27 -18.81
C GLY A 96 -1.03 -0.14 -18.98
N GLN A 97 -0.06 0.39 -18.22
CA GLN A 97 1.38 0.20 -18.51
C GLN A 97 1.85 -1.26 -18.50
N TRP A 98 1.07 -2.13 -17.86
CA TRP A 98 1.31 -3.56 -17.74
C TRP A 98 0.37 -4.40 -18.62
N GLY A 99 -0.51 -3.76 -19.40
CA GLY A 99 -1.56 -4.42 -20.18
C GLY A 99 -2.82 -4.73 -19.38
N THR A 100 -3.79 -5.32 -20.09
CA THR A 100 -5.11 -5.74 -19.58
C THR A 100 -5.47 -7.18 -19.96
N GLU A 101 -4.51 -7.93 -20.49
CA GLU A 101 -4.76 -9.29 -21.00
C GLU A 101 -5.10 -10.27 -19.87
N ILE A 102 -5.95 -11.24 -20.16
CA ILE A 102 -6.43 -12.18 -19.15
C ILE A 102 -5.32 -13.08 -18.57
N TRP A 103 -4.29 -13.38 -19.36
CA TRP A 103 -3.12 -14.12 -18.87
C TRP A 103 -2.29 -13.28 -17.89
N LEU A 104 -2.18 -11.96 -18.11
CA LEU A 104 -1.54 -11.04 -17.17
C LEU A 104 -2.34 -10.92 -15.88
N LEU A 105 -3.68 -10.82 -16.00
CA LEU A 105 -4.57 -10.87 -14.85
C LEU A 105 -4.32 -12.13 -14.00
N ALA A 106 -4.28 -13.30 -14.64
CA ALA A 106 -3.98 -14.57 -13.96
C ALA A 106 -2.60 -14.56 -13.31
N CYS A 107 -1.56 -14.06 -13.99
CA CYS A 107 -0.22 -13.92 -13.44
C CYS A 107 -0.19 -13.01 -12.19
N PHE A 108 -0.81 -11.83 -12.25
CA PHE A 108 -0.83 -10.89 -11.13
C PHE A 108 -1.64 -11.43 -9.96
N LEU A 109 -2.83 -11.99 -10.20
CA LEU A 109 -3.64 -12.60 -9.14
C LEU A 109 -2.94 -13.81 -8.51
N GLY A 110 -2.26 -14.64 -9.31
CA GLY A 110 -1.47 -15.77 -8.83
C GLY A 110 -0.29 -15.31 -7.96
N ALA A 111 0.55 -14.40 -8.47
CA ALA A 111 1.69 -13.87 -7.73
C ALA A 111 1.26 -13.10 -6.47
N GLY A 112 0.27 -12.22 -6.61
CA GLY A 112 -0.31 -11.46 -5.51
C GLY A 112 -0.93 -12.37 -4.45
N GLY A 113 -1.69 -13.38 -4.86
CA GLY A 113 -2.29 -14.37 -3.95
C GLY A 113 -1.24 -15.13 -3.14
N LEU A 114 -0.15 -15.58 -3.77
CA LEU A 114 0.95 -16.25 -3.09
C LEU A 114 1.65 -15.34 -2.08
N VAL A 115 1.91 -14.09 -2.45
CA VAL A 115 2.56 -13.11 -1.56
C VAL A 115 1.64 -12.72 -0.41
N LEU A 116 0.38 -12.39 -0.69
CA LEU A 116 -0.61 -12.00 0.32
C LEU A 116 -0.97 -13.15 1.27
N GLY A 117 -0.94 -14.40 0.79
CA GLY A 117 -1.08 -15.59 1.62
C GLY A 117 0.07 -15.72 2.63
N LYS A 118 1.30 -15.45 2.21
CA LYS A 118 2.48 -15.44 3.11
C LYS A 118 2.48 -14.26 4.08
N VAL A 119 2.03 -13.09 3.64
CA VAL A 119 2.01 -11.85 4.44
C VAL A 119 0.80 -11.80 5.39
N GLY A 120 -0.29 -12.51 5.08
CA GLY A 120 -1.50 -12.56 5.90
C GLY A 120 -2.35 -11.29 5.84
N ARG A 121 -2.34 -10.59 4.70
CA ARG A 121 -3.02 -9.28 4.48
C ARG A 121 -3.93 -9.26 3.24
N TRP A 122 -4.43 -10.42 2.82
CA TRP A 122 -5.34 -10.56 1.68
C TRP A 122 -6.69 -9.84 1.88
N ASP A 123 -7.09 -9.62 3.14
CA ASP A 123 -8.30 -8.91 3.53
C ASP A 123 -8.37 -7.49 2.94
N THR A 124 -7.23 -6.81 2.87
CA THR A 124 -7.15 -5.42 2.40
C THR A 124 -7.42 -5.33 0.90
N SER A 125 -6.80 -6.20 0.10
CA SER A 125 -7.05 -6.26 -1.35
C SER A 125 -8.47 -6.65 -1.67
N VAL A 126 -9.02 -7.67 -1.00
CA VAL A 126 -10.38 -8.15 -1.27
C VAL A 126 -11.39 -7.05 -0.99
N VAL A 127 -11.28 -6.33 0.14
CA VAL A 127 -12.17 -5.21 0.43
C VAL A 127 -12.03 -4.09 -0.59
N PHE A 128 -10.80 -3.71 -0.95
CA PHE A 128 -10.59 -2.67 -1.96
C PHE A 128 -11.24 -3.06 -3.29
N PHE A 129 -10.98 -4.26 -3.81
CA PHE A 129 -11.58 -4.73 -5.07
C PHE A 129 -13.10 -4.84 -5.00
N ALA A 130 -13.65 -5.33 -3.89
CA ALA A 130 -15.09 -5.47 -3.74
C ALA A 130 -15.79 -4.10 -3.76
N ILE A 131 -15.25 -3.11 -3.04
CA ILE A 131 -15.84 -1.77 -2.98
C ILE A 131 -15.59 -1.02 -4.29
N TYR A 132 -14.34 -0.93 -4.75
CA TYR A 132 -14.02 -0.19 -5.97
C TYR A 132 -14.66 -0.84 -7.20
N GLY A 133 -14.56 -2.16 -7.36
CA GLY A 133 -15.22 -2.90 -8.44
C GLY A 133 -16.74 -2.85 -8.37
N GLY A 134 -17.32 -2.84 -7.17
CA GLY A 134 -18.76 -2.62 -6.99
C GLY A 134 -19.20 -1.24 -7.46
N LEU A 135 -18.41 -0.20 -7.16
CA LEU A 135 -18.66 1.18 -7.63
C LEU A 135 -18.48 1.30 -9.16
N GLU A 136 -17.44 0.69 -9.73
CA GLU A 136 -17.25 0.58 -11.19
C GLU A 136 -18.45 -0.07 -11.87
N MET A 137 -18.91 -1.20 -11.32
CA MET A 137 -20.05 -1.94 -11.85
C MET A 137 -21.35 -1.13 -11.74
N ALA A 138 -21.60 -0.49 -10.59
CA ALA A 138 -22.77 0.36 -10.39
C ALA A 138 -22.80 1.53 -11.40
N ARG A 139 -21.65 2.18 -11.60
CA ARG A 139 -21.48 3.23 -12.60
C ARG A 139 -21.72 2.71 -14.03
N ASN A 140 -21.16 1.56 -14.37
CA ASN A 140 -21.32 0.97 -15.69
C ASN A 140 -22.80 0.64 -16.00
N ILE A 141 -23.53 0.09 -15.02
CA ILE A 141 -24.97 -0.16 -15.12
C ILE A 141 -25.73 1.16 -15.29
N TRP A 142 -25.41 2.18 -14.48
CA TRP A 142 -26.06 3.49 -14.55
C TRP A 142 -25.86 4.17 -15.92
N LEU A 143 -24.69 4.00 -16.54
CA LEU A 143 -24.39 4.54 -17.87
C LEU A 143 -24.87 3.65 -19.03
N GLY A 144 -25.40 2.45 -18.75
CA GLY A 144 -25.87 1.51 -19.77
C GLY A 144 -24.74 0.94 -20.65
N TRP A 145 -23.52 0.84 -20.13
CA TRP A 145 -22.35 0.37 -20.87
C TRP A 145 -22.19 -1.16 -20.83
N ASN A 146 -21.45 -1.72 -21.80
CA ASN A 146 -21.15 -3.15 -21.84
C ASN A 146 -20.31 -3.58 -20.62
N PRO A 147 -20.64 -4.69 -19.92
CA PRO A 147 -19.84 -5.25 -18.83
C PRO A 147 -18.34 -5.43 -19.12
N GLU A 148 -17.96 -5.61 -20.39
CA GLU A 148 -16.55 -5.68 -20.82
C GLU A 148 -15.73 -4.46 -20.42
N VAL A 149 -16.35 -3.27 -20.29
CA VAL A 149 -15.67 -2.05 -19.84
C VAL A 149 -15.17 -2.20 -18.41
N VAL A 150 -16.02 -2.73 -17.52
CA VAL A 150 -15.66 -2.99 -16.12
C VAL A 150 -14.55 -4.03 -16.05
N LEU A 151 -14.67 -5.11 -16.83
CA LEU A 151 -13.65 -6.15 -16.88
C LEU A 151 -12.31 -5.59 -17.35
N HIS A 152 -12.31 -4.75 -18.38
CA HIS A 152 -11.10 -4.09 -18.90
C HIS A 152 -10.45 -3.19 -17.82
N HIS A 153 -11.25 -2.38 -17.12
CA HIS A 153 -10.76 -1.53 -16.03
C HIS A 153 -10.19 -2.34 -14.87
N LEU A 154 -10.90 -3.36 -14.40
CA LEU A 154 -10.47 -4.19 -13.28
C LEU A 154 -9.27 -5.08 -13.63
N SER A 155 -9.06 -5.36 -14.92
CA SER A 155 -7.91 -6.12 -15.43
C SER A 155 -6.67 -5.25 -15.68
N SER A 156 -6.74 -3.95 -15.41
CA SER A 156 -5.59 -3.04 -15.49
C SER A 156 -4.43 -3.56 -14.63
N GLY A 157 -3.29 -3.84 -15.25
CA GLY A 157 -2.12 -4.30 -14.52
C GLY A 157 -1.61 -3.28 -13.49
N SER A 158 -1.74 -1.97 -13.72
CA SER A 158 -1.40 -0.97 -12.69
C SER A 158 -2.34 -1.04 -11.48
N LEU A 159 -3.65 -1.24 -11.70
CA LEU A 159 -4.61 -1.43 -10.61
C LEU A 159 -4.28 -2.70 -9.81
N LEU A 160 -3.94 -3.79 -10.50
CA LEU A 160 -3.56 -5.06 -9.87
C LEU A 160 -2.26 -4.91 -9.07
N VAL A 161 -1.21 -4.32 -9.65
CA VAL A 161 0.07 -4.10 -8.95
C VAL A 161 -0.12 -3.21 -7.73
N PHE A 162 -0.89 -2.12 -7.87
CA PHE A 162 -1.24 -1.24 -6.76
C PHE A 162 -1.96 -2.02 -5.65
N THR A 163 -3.04 -2.71 -5.99
CA THR A 163 -3.92 -3.32 -4.99
C THR A 163 -3.29 -4.53 -4.30
N LEU A 164 -2.48 -5.31 -5.02
CA LEU A 164 -1.90 -6.56 -4.52
C LEU A 164 -0.57 -6.36 -3.82
N PHE A 165 0.22 -5.35 -4.19
CA PHE A 165 1.57 -5.15 -3.64
C PHE A 165 1.77 -3.82 -2.91
N MET A 166 1.15 -2.72 -3.40
CA MET A 166 1.39 -1.40 -2.84
C MET A 166 0.45 -1.08 -1.68
N LEU A 167 -0.85 -1.30 -1.87
CA LEU A 167 -1.91 -1.07 -0.89
C LEU A 167 -1.78 -1.98 0.33
N THR A 168 -1.21 -3.17 0.14
CA THR A 168 -1.15 -4.26 1.13
C THR A 168 0.16 -4.33 1.89
N ASP A 169 1.08 -3.39 1.66
CA ASP A 169 2.36 -3.37 2.34
C ASP A 169 2.15 -3.35 3.88
N PRO A 170 2.48 -4.45 4.59
CA PRO A 170 2.12 -4.62 5.99
C PRO A 170 2.83 -3.63 6.91
N ARG A 171 3.84 -2.89 6.40
CA ARG A 171 4.58 -1.89 7.16
C ARG A 171 3.90 -0.53 7.18
N SER A 172 3.10 -0.19 6.16
CA SER A 172 2.45 1.11 5.99
C SER A 172 0.94 1.11 6.29
N ILE A 173 0.29 -0.05 6.41
CA ILE A 173 -1.15 -0.17 6.69
C ILE A 173 -1.51 -0.25 8.19
N PRO A 174 -2.79 -0.07 8.60
CA PRO A 174 -3.24 -0.28 9.97
C PRO A 174 -3.03 -1.72 10.48
N ASN A 175 -2.79 -1.88 11.79
CA ASN A 175 -2.47 -3.17 12.39
C ASN A 175 -3.72 -4.04 12.64
N ALA A 176 -4.81 -3.44 13.11
CA ALA A 176 -6.05 -4.15 13.41
C ALA A 176 -6.81 -4.48 12.12
N ARG A 177 -7.49 -5.64 12.10
CA ARG A 177 -8.24 -6.09 10.92
C ARG A 177 -9.33 -5.10 10.55
N LEU A 178 -10.19 -4.73 11.49
CA LEU A 178 -11.29 -3.79 11.25
C LEU A 178 -10.78 -2.44 10.70
N SER A 179 -9.68 -1.93 11.26
CA SER A 179 -9.02 -0.72 10.78
C SER A 179 -8.58 -0.82 9.32
N ARG A 180 -8.01 -1.96 8.90
CA ARG A 180 -7.65 -2.17 7.50
C ARG A 180 -8.85 -2.19 6.58
N LEU A 181 -9.96 -2.81 6.99
CA LEU A 181 -11.18 -2.85 6.18
C LEU A 181 -11.75 -1.44 5.97
N LEU A 182 -11.87 -0.65 7.05
CA LEU A 182 -12.33 0.74 6.98
C LEU A 182 -11.40 1.61 6.14
N TRP A 183 -10.09 1.44 6.32
CA TRP A 183 -9.08 2.19 5.59
C TRP A 183 -9.09 1.85 4.08
N ALA A 184 -9.15 0.57 3.72
CA ALA A 184 -9.24 0.13 2.33
C ALA A 184 -10.54 0.61 1.66
N THR A 185 -11.66 0.59 2.40
CA THR A 185 -12.95 1.12 1.93
C THR A 185 -12.85 2.62 1.64
N ALA A 186 -12.24 3.40 2.54
CA ALA A 186 -12.04 4.83 2.34
C ALA A 186 -11.17 5.13 1.11
N ILE A 187 -10.09 4.36 0.90
CA ILE A 187 -9.23 4.49 -0.29
C ILE A 187 -10.01 4.13 -1.56
N ALA A 188 -10.79 3.05 -1.57
CA ALA A 188 -11.59 2.64 -2.72
C ALA A 188 -12.61 3.71 -3.13
N ILE A 189 -13.36 4.25 -2.17
CA ILE A 189 -14.34 5.32 -2.39
C ILE A 189 -13.63 6.59 -2.89
N LEU A 190 -12.55 7.01 -2.24
CA LEU A 190 -11.82 8.20 -2.65
C LEU A 190 -11.19 8.03 -4.04
N THR A 191 -10.66 6.84 -4.36
CA THR A 191 -10.15 6.52 -5.70
C THR A 191 -11.24 6.73 -6.75
N PHE A 192 -12.42 6.16 -6.53
CA PHE A 192 -13.55 6.29 -7.45
C PHE A 192 -13.98 7.76 -7.63
N ILE A 193 -14.08 8.52 -6.54
CA ILE A 193 -14.45 9.94 -6.58
C ILE A 193 -13.40 10.73 -7.38
N LEU A 194 -12.12 10.58 -7.07
CA LEU A 194 -11.03 11.30 -7.74
C LEU A 194 -10.96 10.95 -9.23
N GLN A 195 -11.18 9.68 -9.58
CA GLN A 195 -11.11 9.22 -10.97
C GLN A 195 -12.26 9.76 -11.83
N TYR A 196 -13.48 9.80 -11.31
CA TYR A 196 -14.66 10.17 -12.13
C TYR A 196 -15.17 11.58 -11.94
N THR A 197 -14.84 12.24 -10.83
CA THR A 197 -15.23 13.64 -10.58
C THR A 197 -14.11 14.59 -10.97
N LEU A 198 -12.85 14.22 -10.69
CA LEU A 198 -11.68 15.05 -11.00
C LEU A 198 -10.88 14.54 -12.21
N TYR A 199 -11.35 13.46 -12.86
CA TYR A 199 -10.72 12.88 -14.06
C TYR A 199 -9.24 12.55 -13.89
N LEU A 200 -8.82 12.15 -12.68
CA LEU A 200 -7.43 11.86 -12.36
C LEU A 200 -7.08 10.40 -12.72
N PRO A 201 -6.22 10.13 -13.72
CA PRO A 201 -5.82 8.76 -14.07
C PRO A 201 -4.99 8.08 -12.97
N THR A 202 -4.36 8.88 -12.11
CA THR A 202 -3.51 8.43 -10.98
C THR A 202 -4.26 8.42 -9.65
N ALA A 203 -5.60 8.44 -9.67
CA ALA A 203 -6.47 8.57 -8.50
C ALA A 203 -6.13 7.63 -7.33
N MET A 204 -5.79 6.37 -7.60
CA MET A 204 -5.50 5.38 -6.55
C MET A 204 -4.26 5.73 -5.71
N PHE A 205 -3.24 6.33 -6.33
CA PHE A 205 -2.03 6.78 -5.64
C PHE A 205 -2.31 7.98 -4.75
N TRP A 206 -3.10 8.94 -5.26
CA TRP A 206 -3.56 10.09 -4.50
C TRP A 206 -4.46 9.68 -3.33
N ALA A 207 -5.39 8.76 -3.55
CA ALA A 207 -6.26 8.25 -2.50
C ALA A 207 -5.47 7.57 -1.39
N LEU A 208 -4.51 6.70 -1.75
CA LEU A 208 -3.61 6.07 -0.78
C LEU A 208 -2.81 7.11 0.00
N PHE A 209 -2.27 8.13 -0.69
CA PHE A 209 -1.51 9.20 -0.05
C PHE A 209 -2.36 9.98 0.95
N CYS A 210 -3.52 10.48 0.53
CA CYS A 210 -4.43 11.25 1.38
C CYS A 210 -4.96 10.45 2.57
N CYS A 211 -5.20 9.15 2.41
CA CYS A 211 -5.68 8.28 3.48
C CYS A 211 -4.56 7.72 4.38
N SER A 212 -3.28 7.82 4.00
CA SER A 212 -2.16 7.27 4.79
C SER A 212 -2.08 7.84 6.22
N PRO A 213 -2.26 9.15 6.48
CA PRO A 213 -2.30 9.68 7.85
C PRO A 213 -3.39 9.08 8.74
N LEU A 214 -4.52 8.63 8.16
CA LEU A 214 -5.62 8.01 8.90
C LEU A 214 -5.17 6.73 9.63
N THR A 215 -4.13 6.07 9.14
CA THR A 215 -3.57 4.87 9.80
C THR A 215 -3.11 5.15 11.23
N LEU A 216 -2.59 6.36 11.52
CA LEU A 216 -2.15 6.76 12.85
C LEU A 216 -3.32 6.85 13.82
N TRP A 217 -4.43 7.42 13.35
CA TRP A 217 -5.66 7.53 14.14
C TRP A 217 -6.28 6.15 14.38
N LEU A 218 -6.37 5.32 13.34
CA LEU A 218 -6.92 3.97 13.41
C LEU A 218 -6.11 3.05 14.32
N ASP A 219 -4.78 3.10 14.25
CA ASP A 219 -3.89 2.29 15.11
C ASP A 219 -3.95 2.70 16.58
N ASN A 220 -4.29 3.95 16.88
CA ASN A 220 -4.52 4.41 18.24
C ASN A 220 -5.89 3.95 18.78
N HIS A 221 -6.93 3.92 17.92
CA HIS A 221 -8.28 3.53 18.33
C HIS A 221 -8.45 2.01 18.46
N TRP A 222 -7.94 1.23 17.50
CA TRP A 222 -7.92 -0.24 17.56
C TRP A 222 -6.49 -0.77 17.64
N GLN A 223 -6.10 -1.15 18.84
CA GLN A 223 -4.77 -1.70 19.07
C GLN A 223 -4.68 -3.17 18.63
N ALA A 224 -3.65 -3.48 17.85
CA ALA A 224 -3.33 -4.83 17.43
C ALA A 224 -1.81 -4.98 17.30
N PRO A 225 -1.27 -6.20 17.40
CA PRO A 225 0.17 -6.42 17.24
C PRO A 225 0.64 -5.97 15.86
N ARG A 226 1.79 -5.31 15.84
CA ARG A 226 2.46 -4.91 14.60
C ARG A 226 2.88 -6.15 13.82
N PHE A 227 2.81 -6.04 12.51
CA PHE A 227 3.33 -7.09 11.64
C PHE A 227 4.85 -7.24 11.81
N THR A 228 5.30 -8.46 12.04
CA THR A 228 6.72 -8.83 12.08
C THR A 228 6.97 -9.94 11.07
N TRP A 229 8.06 -9.82 10.32
CA TRP A 229 8.57 -10.92 9.51
C TRP A 229 9.19 -11.93 10.49
N GLN A 230 8.41 -12.85 11.04
CA GLN A 230 8.97 -13.91 11.89
C GLN A 230 9.92 -14.77 11.05
N ALA A 231 11.19 -14.80 11.41
CA ALA A 231 12.02 -15.94 11.06
C ALA A 231 11.45 -17.10 11.86
N LYS A 232 10.92 -18.11 11.19
CA LYS A 232 10.60 -19.38 11.83
C LYS A 232 11.93 -19.95 12.30
N THR A 233 12.31 -19.69 13.56
CA THR A 233 13.44 -20.38 14.19
C THR A 233 13.03 -21.84 14.22
N LEU A 234 13.58 -22.63 13.31
CA LEU A 234 13.54 -24.08 13.38
C LEU A 234 14.26 -24.44 14.68
N GLN A 235 13.49 -24.66 15.74
CA GLN A 235 13.99 -25.33 16.92
C GLN A 235 14.26 -26.77 16.49
N PHE A 236 15.49 -27.07 16.11
CA PHE A 236 15.96 -28.43 16.11
C PHE A 236 15.97 -28.87 17.57
N SER A 237 14.97 -29.67 17.95
CA SER A 237 15.05 -30.44 19.19
C SER A 237 16.24 -31.37 19.05
N SER A 238 17.30 -31.11 19.81
CA SER A 238 18.38 -32.07 20.02
C SER A 238 17.75 -33.30 20.68
N PHE A 239 17.78 -34.43 19.97
CA PHE A 239 17.51 -35.76 20.51
C PHE A 239 18.61 -36.16 21.49
#